data_AF-A0A5B7IPC6-F1
#
_entry.id   AF-A0A5B7IPC6-F1
#
_cell.length_a   1.000
_cell.length_b   1.000
_cell.length_c   1.000
_cell.angle_alpha   90.00
_cell.angle_beta   90.00
_cell.angle_gamma   90.00
#
_symmetry.space_group_name_H-M   'P 1'
#
loop_
_entity.id
_entity.type
_entity.pdbx_description
1 polymer ?
#
loop_
_entity_poly.entity_id
_entity_poly.type
_entity_poly.pdbx_seq_one_letter_code
_entity_poly.pdbx_strand_id
1 'polypeptide(L)'
;MAEFTNGVQDAVVIGKFNKLRVTVSNSGEPAYVPNMTVTADRYFELIPPVSHEDCLVDVTDTKVFLQCQLSNPIKNNSSVRPVTNV
;
A
#
# COMPACT_ATOMS: atom_id res chain seq x y z
N MET A 1 7.29 -12.15 -8.56
CA MET A 1 5.95 -12.30 -9.17
C MET A 1 4.99 -12.45 -8.01
N ALA A 2 4.15 -11.45 -7.73
CA ALA A 2 3.16 -11.55 -6.66
C ALA A 2 1.93 -12.26 -7.23
N GLU A 3 1.63 -13.45 -6.74
CA GLU A 3 0.43 -14.20 -7.10
C GLU A 3 -0.75 -13.72 -6.25
N PHE A 4 -1.81 -13.28 -6.91
CA PHE A 4 -3.10 -12.97 -6.28
C PHE A 4 -3.84 -14.29 -6.01
N THR A 5 -3.71 -14.83 -4.80
CA THR A 5 -4.50 -15.97 -4.33
C THR A 5 -5.80 -15.49 -3.69
N ASN A 6 -6.94 -15.93 -4.27
CA ASN A 6 -8.34 -15.74 -3.86
C ASN A 6 -9.10 -14.52 -4.43
N GLY A 7 -9.57 -14.65 -5.68
CA GLY A 7 -10.94 -15.09 -5.96
C GLY A 7 -12.14 -14.22 -5.54
N VAL A 8 -11.96 -13.06 -4.89
CA VAL A 8 -13.02 -12.05 -4.77
C VAL A 8 -12.50 -10.78 -5.42
N GLN A 9 -13.04 -10.43 -6.58
CA GLN A 9 -12.94 -9.05 -7.04
C GLN A 9 -13.75 -8.24 -6.03
N ASP A 10 -13.09 -7.66 -5.04
CA ASP A 10 -13.69 -6.63 -4.20
C ASP A 10 -14.18 -5.53 -5.15
N ALA A 11 -15.49 -5.50 -5.39
CA ALA A 11 -16.08 -4.56 -6.33
C ALA A 11 -15.93 -3.15 -5.76
N VAL A 12 -15.34 -2.25 -6.54
CA VAL A 12 -15.31 -0.83 -6.19
C VAL A 12 -16.74 -0.30 -6.27
N VAL A 13 -17.29 0.08 -5.13
CA VAL A 13 -18.64 0.68 -5.08
C VAL A 13 -18.51 2.19 -5.17
N ILE A 14 -19.05 2.76 -6.25
CA ILE A 14 -19.09 4.21 -6.47
C ILE A 14 -19.94 4.88 -5.38
N GLY A 15 -19.46 6.02 -4.85
CA GLY A 15 -20.13 6.77 -3.78
C GLY A 15 -19.88 6.21 -2.37
N LYS A 16 -19.02 5.21 -2.21
CA LYS A 16 -18.59 4.68 -0.92
C LYS A 16 -17.06 4.71 -0.79
N PHE A 17 -16.58 4.72 0.46
CA PHE A 17 -15.18 4.46 0.76
C PHE A 17 -14.86 2.97 0.55
N ASN A 18 -13.87 2.70 -0.30
CA ASN A 18 -13.38 1.35 -0.58
C ASN A 18 -12.03 1.17 0.14
N LYS A 19 -11.86 0.08 0.90
CA LYS A 19 -10.63 -0.18 1.66
C LYS A 19 -9.66 -1.00 0.83
N LEU A 20 -8.41 -0.55 0.75
CA LEU A 20 -7.31 -1.31 0.15
C LEU A 20 -6.42 -1.87 1.25
N ARG A 21 -6.05 -3.15 1.15
CA ARG A 21 -5.07 -3.77 2.03
C ARG A 21 -3.85 -4.19 1.22
N VAL A 22 -2.69 -3.63 1.57
CA VAL A 22 -1.41 -3.99 0.96
C VAL A 22 -0.57 -4.74 1.99
N THR A 23 0.09 -5.81 1.57
CA THR A 23 1.03 -6.57 2.41
C THR A 23 2.35 -6.68 1.66
N VAL A 24 3.43 -6.28 2.32
CA VAL A 24 4.79 -6.35 1.79
C VAL A 24 5.60 -7.34 2.63
N SER A 25 6.32 -8.22 1.95
CA SER A 25 7.17 -9.24 2.56
C SER A 25 8.52 -9.30 1.83
N ASN A 26 9.61 -9.44 2.59
CA ASN A 26 10.95 -9.66 2.06
C ASN A 26 11.42 -11.08 2.38
N SER A 27 11.64 -11.89 1.35
CA SER A 27 12.16 -13.27 1.45
C SER A 27 13.66 -13.39 1.13
N GLY A 28 14.34 -12.28 0.85
CA GLY A 28 15.77 -12.23 0.55
C GLY A 28 16.60 -11.60 1.68
N GLU A 29 17.72 -11.00 1.31
CA GLU A 29 18.55 -10.21 2.22
C GLU A 29 17.83 -8.95 2.70
N PRO A 30 18.22 -8.35 3.85
CA PRO A 30 17.59 -7.14 4.37
C PRO A 30 17.53 -6.01 3.33
N ALA A 31 16.34 -5.46 3.13
CA ALA A 31 16.13 -4.33 2.22
C ALA A 31 16.27 -3.01 3.00
N TYR A 32 17.21 -2.17 2.58
CA TYR A 32 17.46 -0.87 3.18
C TYR A 32 16.77 0.24 2.41
N VAL A 33 16.22 1.19 3.15
CA VAL A 33 15.42 2.32 2.62
C VAL A 33 14.33 1.86 1.63
N PRO A 34 13.52 0.83 1.95
CA PRO A 34 12.49 0.37 1.02
C PRO A 34 11.34 1.37 0.95
N ASN A 35 10.88 1.63 -0.27
CA ASN A 35 9.73 2.49 -0.54
C ASN A 35 8.62 1.70 -1.25
N MET A 36 7.38 2.05 -0.94
CA MET A 36 6.18 1.53 -1.59
C MET A 36 5.46 2.66 -2.31
N THR A 37 5.06 2.42 -3.56
CA THR A 37 4.23 3.36 -4.33
C THR A 37 2.96 2.65 -4.77
N VAL A 38 1.80 3.18 -4.37
CA VAL A 38 0.49 2.78 -4.88
C VAL A 38 0.06 3.81 -5.92
N THR A 39 -0.41 3.35 -7.08
CA THR A 39 -0.86 4.22 -8.17
C THR A 39 -2.30 3.89 -8.53
N ALA A 40 -3.12 4.93 -8.70
CA ALA A 40 -4.50 4.82 -9.15
C ALA A 40 -4.80 5.88 -10.23
N ASP A 41 -5.91 5.71 -10.94
CA ASP A 41 -6.40 6.74 -11.87
C ASP A 41 -6.88 7.98 -11.11
N ARG A 42 -6.85 9.15 -11.76
CA ARG A 42 -7.28 10.45 -11.18
C ARG A 42 -8.70 10.48 -10.59
N TYR A 43 -9.52 9.47 -10.88
CA TYR A 43 -10.88 9.33 -10.38
C TYR A 43 -10.92 8.78 -8.95
N PHE A 44 -9.80 8.29 -8.45
CA PHE A 44 -9.64 7.80 -7.08
C PHE A 44 -8.96 8.84 -6.21
N GLU A 45 -9.41 8.92 -4.97
CA GLU A 45 -8.70 9.60 -3.89
C GLU A 45 -8.00 8.53 -3.04
N LEU A 46 -6.68 8.66 -2.87
CA LEU A 46 -5.91 7.77 -2.01
C LEU A 46 -5.72 8.43 -0.65
N ILE A 47 -6.27 7.82 0.39
CA ILE A 47 -6.18 8.29 1.78
C ILE A 47 -5.09 7.47 2.49
N PRO A 48 -4.01 8.10 3.00
CA PRO A 48 -2.98 7.40 3.75
C PRO A 48 -3.52 6.73 5.03
N PRO A 49 -3.00 5.56 5.43
CA PRO A 49 -3.35 4.98 6.72
C PRO A 49 -2.72 5.80 7.85
N VAL A 50 -3.47 6.03 8.93
CA VAL A 50 -3.03 6.81 10.11
C VAL A 50 -1.76 6.25 10.75
N SER A 51 -1.50 4.95 10.60
CA SER A 51 -0.29 4.30 11.12
C SER A 51 1.00 4.65 10.36
N HIS A 52 0.92 5.35 9.22
CA HIS A 52 2.06 5.78 8.42
C HIS A 52 1.96 7.28 8.13
N GLU A 53 2.51 8.09 9.03
CA GLU A 53 2.60 9.56 8.89
C GLU A 53 3.60 9.99 7.80
N ASP A 54 4.47 9.08 7.37
CA ASP A 54 5.50 9.27 6.35
C ASP A 54 4.99 9.06 4.91
N CYS A 55 3.71 8.71 4.74
CA CYS A 55 3.10 8.57 3.43
C CYS A 55 2.79 9.94 2.81
N LEU A 56 3.26 10.16 1.58
CA LEU A 56 2.97 11.34 0.76
C LEU A 56 2.00 11.00 -0.37
N VAL A 57 1.05 11.90 -0.62
CA VAL A 57 0.12 11.81 -1.75
C VAL A 57 0.52 12.84 -2.79
N ASP A 58 0.67 12.40 -4.03
CA ASP A 58 0.92 13.27 -5.19
C ASP A 58 -0.13 13.02 -6.27
N VAL A 59 -0.55 14.07 -6.96
CA VAL A 59 -1.63 14.04 -7.94
C VAL A 59 -1.17 14.69 -9.24
N THR A 60 -1.34 13.96 -10.33
CA THR A 60 -1.07 14.43 -11.70
C THR A 60 -2.38 14.50 -12.48
N ASP A 61 -2.30 15.03 -13.71
CA ASP A 61 -3.46 15.13 -14.60
C ASP A 61 -4.16 13.80 -14.91
N THR A 62 -3.49 12.66 -14.71
CA THR A 62 -4.04 11.35 -15.06
C THR A 62 -4.01 10.34 -13.91
N LYS A 63 -3.17 10.54 -12.89
CA LYS A 63 -2.89 9.56 -11.84
C LYS A 63 -2.80 10.19 -10.46
N VAL A 64 -3.13 9.40 -9.44
CA VAL A 64 -2.84 9.66 -8.03
C VAL A 64 -1.80 8.65 -7.56
N PHE A 65 -0.83 9.13 -6.79
CA PHE A 65 0.27 8.37 -6.22
C PHE A 65 0.22 8.48 -4.70
N LEU A 66 0.36 7.35 -4.01
CA LEU A 66 0.59 7.28 -2.57
C LEU A 66 1.96 6.61 -2.37
N GLN A 67 2.93 7.38 -1.88
CA GLN A 67 4.29 6.95 -1.64
C GLN A 67 4.54 6.85 -0.15
N CYS A 68 4.95 5.69 0.34
CA CYS A 68 5.23 5.48 1.76
C CYS A 68 6.63 4.87 1.91
N GLN A 69 7.40 5.39 2.87
CA GLN A 69 8.59 4.70 3.30
C GLN A 69 8.19 3.50 4.15
N LEU A 70 8.79 2.34 3.88
CA LEU A 70 8.58 1.15 4.67
C LEU A 70 9.65 1.07 5.77
N SER A 71 9.44 0.15 6.72
CA SER A 71 10.41 -0.07 7.80
C SER A 71 11.83 -0.24 7.25
N ASN A 72 12.79 0.49 7.83
CA ASN A 72 14.17 0.45 7.37
C ASN A 72 15.08 -0.18 8.45
N PRO A 73 15.62 -1.40 8.25
CA PRO A 73 15.43 -2.28 7.09
C PRO A 73 14.16 -3.14 7.19
N ILE A 74 13.66 -3.63 6.05
CA ILE A 74 12.76 -4.80 6.04
C ILE A 74 13.66 -6.04 6.15
N LYS A 75 13.70 -6.63 7.35
CA LYS A 75 14.49 -7.84 7.66
C LYS A 75 13.98 -9.05 6.87
N ASN A 76 14.83 -10.08 6.71
CA ASN A 76 14.38 -11.33 6.09
C ASN A 76 13.21 -11.94 6.87
N ASN A 77 12.30 -12.60 6.16
CA ASN A 77 11.12 -13.27 6.73
C ASN A 77 10.27 -12.39 7.66
N SER A 78 10.39 -11.06 7.55
CA SER A 78 9.53 -10.13 8.25
C SER A 78 8.33 -9.80 7.37
N SER A 79 7.15 -10.04 7.91
CA SER A 79 5.88 -9.52 7.41
C SER A 79 5.59 -8.27 8.23
N VAL A 80 5.51 -7.11 7.57
CA VAL A 80 4.93 -5.92 8.20
C VAL A 80 3.42 -6.17 8.22
N ARG A 81 2.92 -6.70 9.35
CA ARG A 81 1.48 -6.89 9.52
C ARG A 81 0.81 -5.52 9.53
N PRO A 82 -0.27 -5.31 8.75
CA PRO A 82 -1.05 -4.09 8.87
C PRO A 82 -1.65 -4.04 10.28
N VAL A 83 -1.30 -3.00 11.04
CA VAL A 83 -1.88 -2.72 12.35
C VAL A 83 -3.37 -2.52 12.14
N THR A 84 -4.16 -3.49 12.60
CA THR A 84 -5.61 -3.44 12.53
C THR A 84 -6.05 -2.88 13.87
N ASN A 85 -6.23 -1.56 13.97
CA ASN A 85 -6.92 -1.00 15.13
C ASN A 85 -8.41 -1.29 14.97
N VAL A 86 -8.95 -1.90 16.02
CA VAL A 86 -10.38 -2.25 16.25
C VAL A 86 -11.21 -0.97 16.29
#